data_AF-A0A7V9D0P1-F1
#
_entry.id   AF-A0A7V9D0P1-F1
#
_cell.length_a   1.000
_cell.length_b   1.000
_cell.length_c   1.000
_cell.angle_alpha   90.00
_cell.angle_beta   90.00
_cell.angle_gamma   90.00
#
_symmetry.space_group_name_H-M   'P 1'
#
loop_
_entity.id
_entity.type
_entity.pdbx_description
1 polymer ?
#
loop_
_entity_poly.entity_id
_entity_poly.type
_entity_poly.pdbx_seq_one_letter_code
_entity_poly.pdbx_strand_id
1 'polypeptide(L)'
;MLALIPERKFQGYLTYYQGTLGVMDDTYARLREATHTLQGRSDVRPRIAIVLGSWLSPLASEVVDASVIPYDETPHFPVSATPAHAGRLVLGRIENQPVAVMSNRVHLYEGRSAQEVVFPVRVLQQLGAETLLITNAAGAINAEYRVGTLMLIA
;
A
#
# COMPACT_ATOMS: atom_id res chain seq x y z
N MET A 1 -29.62 -18.14 -32.78
CA MET A 1 -29.40 -19.46 -32.16
C MET A 1 -28.76 -19.23 -30.79
N LEU A 2 -29.56 -18.90 -29.77
CA LEU A 2 -29.09 -18.79 -28.38
C LEU A 2 -29.01 -20.21 -27.81
N ALA A 3 -27.82 -20.66 -27.47
CA ALA A 3 -27.62 -21.91 -26.75
C ALA A 3 -28.18 -21.76 -25.33
N LEU A 4 -29.15 -22.60 -24.98
CA LEU A 4 -29.72 -22.73 -23.64
C LEU A 4 -28.64 -23.19 -22.67
N ILE A 5 -28.10 -22.27 -21.87
CA ILE A 5 -27.27 -22.62 -20.71
C ILE A 5 -28.20 -23.27 -19.67
N PRO A 6 -27.91 -24.48 -19.17
CA PRO A 6 -28.72 -25.12 -18.14
C PRO A 6 -28.88 -24.21 -16.91
N GLU A 7 -30.10 -24.07 -16.37
CA GLU A 7 -30.42 -23.14 -15.27
C GLU A 7 -29.48 -23.26 -14.05
N ARG A 8 -29.04 -24.49 -13.72
CA ARG A 8 -28.05 -24.73 -12.65
C ARG A 8 -26.68 -24.07 -12.91
N LYS A 9 -26.24 -23.99 -14.17
CA LYS A 9 -24.99 -23.29 -14.52
C LYS A 9 -25.20 -21.77 -14.48
N PHE A 10 -26.37 -21.27 -14.88
CA PHE A 10 -26.69 -19.84 -14.85
C PHE A 10 -26.75 -19.28 -13.41
N GLN A 11 -27.33 -20.03 -12.47
CA GLN A 11 -27.35 -19.65 -11.06
C GLN A 11 -25.93 -19.54 -10.46
N GLY A 12 -25.03 -20.46 -10.83
CA GLY A 12 -23.63 -20.42 -10.43
C GLY A 12 -22.89 -19.18 -10.95
N TYR A 13 -23.17 -18.77 -12.20
CA TYR A 13 -22.64 -17.52 -12.75
C TYR A 13 -23.18 -16.30 -12.03
N LEU A 14 -24.50 -16.23 -11.76
CA LEU A 14 -25.09 -15.11 -11.02
C LEU A 14 -24.50 -14.97 -9.62
N THR A 15 -24.34 -16.07 -8.88
CA THR A 15 -23.69 -16.06 -7.55
C THR A 15 -22.22 -15.64 -7.65
N TYR A 16 -21.49 -16.08 -8.68
CA TYR A 16 -20.11 -15.66 -8.92
C TYR A 16 -20.00 -14.17 -9.23
N TYR A 17 -20.87 -13.63 -10.09
CA TYR A 17 -20.91 -12.21 -10.41
C TYR A 17 -21.37 -11.37 -9.22
N GLN A 18 -22.40 -11.78 -8.49
CA GLN A 18 -22.86 -11.09 -7.27
C GLN A 18 -21.79 -11.11 -6.17
N GLY A 19 -21.08 -12.23 -5.99
CA GLY A 19 -19.95 -12.33 -5.07
C GLY A 19 -18.77 -11.44 -5.50
N THR A 20 -18.42 -11.44 -6.78
CA THR A 20 -17.33 -10.62 -7.32
C THR A 20 -17.65 -9.12 -7.25
N LEU A 21 -18.88 -8.73 -7.61
CA LEU A 21 -19.37 -7.35 -7.54
C LEU A 21 -19.45 -6.87 -6.08
N GLY A 22 -19.97 -7.70 -5.16
CA GLY A 22 -20.02 -7.36 -3.74
C GLY A 22 -18.63 -7.16 -3.11
N VAL A 23 -17.65 -7.99 -3.49
CA VAL A 23 -16.25 -7.85 -3.03
C VAL A 23 -15.56 -6.63 -3.66
N MET A 24 -15.87 -6.30 -4.92
CA MET A 24 -15.37 -5.07 -5.57
C MET A 24 -15.97 -3.81 -4.94
N ASP A 25 -17.27 -3.78 -4.69
CA ASP A 25 -17.95 -2.66 -4.04
C ASP A 25 -17.40 -2.41 -2.63
N ASP A 26 -17.14 -3.47 -1.86
CA ASP A 26 -16.51 -3.38 -0.54
C ASP A 26 -15.08 -2.83 -0.63
N THR A 27 -14.25 -3.36 -1.53
CA THR A 27 -12.84 -2.91 -1.68
C THR A 27 -12.76 -1.43 -2.04
N TYR A 28 -13.58 -0.97 -3.00
CA TYR A 28 -13.61 0.44 -3.39
C TYR A 28 -14.12 1.34 -2.26
N ALA A 29 -15.12 0.92 -1.50
CA ALA A 29 -15.62 1.68 -0.35
C ALA A 29 -14.52 1.86 0.72
N ARG A 30 -13.80 0.79 1.05
CA ARG A 30 -12.69 0.81 2.02
C ARG A 30 -11.55 1.73 1.57
N LEU A 31 -11.19 1.69 0.28
CA LEU A 31 -10.18 2.58 -0.28
C LEU A 31 -10.60 4.05 -0.20
N ARG A 32 -11.88 4.37 -0.52
CA ARG A 32 -12.39 5.74 -0.42
C ARG A 32 -12.41 6.23 1.02
N GLU A 33 -12.82 5.40 1.96
CA GLU A 33 -12.84 5.76 3.39
C GLU A 33 -11.43 6.11 3.88
N ALA A 34 -10.46 5.23 3.66
CA ALA A 34 -9.07 5.47 4.05
C ALA A 34 -8.49 6.72 3.36
N THR A 35 -8.73 6.89 2.05
CA THR A 35 -8.28 8.06 1.29
C THR A 35 -8.89 9.34 1.84
N HIS A 36 -10.19 9.35 2.14
CA HIS A 36 -10.87 10.53 2.69
C HIS A 36 -10.33 10.90 4.08
N THR A 37 -10.09 9.91 4.95
CA THR A 37 -9.43 10.16 6.24
C THR A 37 -8.08 10.85 6.06
N LEU A 38 -7.25 10.36 5.13
CA LEU A 38 -5.93 10.95 4.89
C LEU A 38 -6.00 12.36 4.29
N GLN A 39 -6.96 12.61 3.39
CA GLN A 39 -7.21 13.95 2.83
C GLN A 39 -7.65 14.95 3.91
N GLY A 40 -8.36 14.51 4.94
CA GLY A 40 -8.71 15.35 6.09
C GLY A 40 -7.54 15.64 7.05
N ARG A 41 -6.44 14.88 6.95
CA ARG A 41 -5.25 15.03 7.80
C ARG A 41 -4.12 15.82 7.12
N SER A 42 -4.16 15.96 5.79
CA SER A 42 -3.13 16.66 5.03
C SER A 42 -3.64 17.18 3.67
N ASP A 43 -3.21 18.39 3.32
CA ASP A 43 -3.44 18.97 1.99
C ASP A 43 -2.44 18.46 0.93
N VAL A 44 -1.40 17.72 1.35
CA VAL A 44 -0.42 17.16 0.43
C VAL A 44 -1.10 16.14 -0.51
N ARG A 45 -0.86 16.30 -1.81
CA ARG A 45 -1.22 15.33 -2.84
C ARG A 45 0.07 14.75 -3.41
N PRO A 46 0.51 13.57 -2.92
CA PRO A 46 1.81 13.02 -3.26
C PRO A 46 1.86 12.66 -4.74
N ARG A 47 2.96 12.99 -5.42
CA ARG A 47 3.24 12.47 -6.77
C ARG A 47 4.08 11.19 -6.72
N ILE A 48 4.87 11.05 -5.66
CA ILE A 48 5.76 9.92 -5.42
C ILE A 48 5.38 9.26 -4.11
N ALA A 49 5.06 7.97 -4.17
CA ALA A 49 4.93 7.08 -3.02
C ALA A 49 6.25 6.35 -2.78
N ILE A 50 6.74 6.35 -1.55
CA ILE A 50 7.98 5.70 -1.13
C ILE A 50 7.65 4.68 -0.06
N VAL A 51 7.92 3.40 -0.31
CA VAL A 51 7.75 2.32 0.67
C VAL A 51 9.12 1.90 1.21
N LEU A 52 9.35 2.19 2.49
CA LEU A 52 10.62 1.93 3.15
C LEU A 52 10.68 0.50 3.70
N GLY A 53 11.76 -0.21 3.37
CA GLY A 53 12.19 -1.40 4.09
C GLY A 53 12.73 -1.03 5.48
N SER A 54 12.82 -2.01 6.38
CA SER A 54 13.10 -1.80 7.82
C SER A 54 14.33 -0.93 8.10
N TRP A 55 15.41 -1.08 7.32
CA TRP A 55 16.68 -0.36 7.49
C TRP A 55 16.67 1.10 6.99
N LEU A 56 15.71 1.46 6.15
CA LEU A 56 15.63 2.80 5.55
C LEU A 56 14.57 3.69 6.20
N SER A 57 13.94 3.20 7.28
CA SER A 57 12.96 3.97 8.07
C SER A 57 13.43 5.39 8.47
N PRO A 58 14.73 5.65 8.77
CA PRO A 58 15.21 7.01 9.02
C PRO A 58 14.97 7.99 7.86
N LEU A 59 14.86 7.54 6.61
CA LEU A 59 14.59 8.43 5.47
C LEU A 59 13.27 9.21 5.63
N ALA A 60 12.32 8.70 6.42
CA ALA A 60 11.09 9.41 6.72
C ALA A 60 11.29 10.71 7.52
N SER A 61 12.42 10.91 8.21
CA SER A 61 12.73 12.17 8.90
C SER A 61 13.20 13.28 7.96
N GLU A 62 13.56 12.95 6.72
CA GLU A 62 13.96 13.94 5.70
C GLU A 62 12.76 14.65 5.07
N VAL A 63 11.54 14.21 5.38
CA VAL A 63 10.31 14.83 4.87
C VAL A 63 10.05 16.14 5.63
N VAL A 64 10.00 17.25 4.88
CA VAL A 64 9.65 18.58 5.42
C VAL A 64 8.16 18.87 5.21
N ASP A 65 7.63 19.85 5.96
CA ASP A 65 6.20 20.21 5.99
C ASP A 65 5.28 18.99 6.20
N ALA A 66 5.70 18.12 7.12
CA ALA A 66 5.18 16.77 7.21
C ALA A 66 3.92 16.64 8.09
N SER A 67 2.90 15.99 7.55
CA SER A 67 1.82 15.36 8.31
C SER A 67 2.19 13.89 8.59
N VAL A 68 2.41 13.55 9.87
CA VAL A 68 2.72 12.19 10.31
C VAL A 68 1.44 11.52 10.81
N ILE A 69 1.09 10.39 10.21
CA ILE A 69 -0.19 9.69 10.43
C ILE A 69 0.12 8.22 10.79
N PRO A 70 -0.11 7.82 12.05
CA PRO A 70 -0.03 6.41 12.46
C PRO A 70 -0.97 5.52 11.64
N TYR A 71 -0.56 4.28 11.36
CA TYR A 71 -1.41 3.35 10.58
C TYR A 71 -2.70 2.98 11.29
N ASP A 72 -2.72 2.90 12.61
CA ASP A 72 -3.91 2.61 13.42
C ASP A 72 -4.93 3.76 13.45
N GLU A 73 -4.53 4.98 13.07
CA GLU A 73 -5.42 6.11 12.85
C GLU A 73 -6.01 6.16 11.43
N THR A 74 -5.64 5.23 10.55
CA THR A 74 -6.14 5.17 9.17
C THR A 74 -7.00 3.91 8.98
N PRO A 75 -8.30 4.05 8.63
CA PRO A 75 -9.17 2.90 8.41
C PRO A 75 -8.57 1.88 7.45
N HIS A 76 -8.72 0.60 7.77
CA HIS A 76 -8.30 -0.54 6.95
C HIS A 76 -6.78 -0.70 6.74
N PHE A 77 -5.95 0.22 7.24
CA PHE A 77 -4.51 0.06 7.15
C PHE A 77 -4.05 -1.15 7.99
N PRO A 78 -3.15 -1.97 7.44
CA PRO A 78 -2.62 -3.09 8.19
C PRO A 78 -1.62 -2.59 9.25
N VAL A 79 -1.83 -3.02 10.49
CA VAL A 79 -0.93 -2.72 11.61
C VAL A 79 -0.05 -3.95 11.88
N SER A 80 1.26 -3.75 12.02
CA SER A 80 2.19 -4.82 12.39
C SER A 80 1.98 -5.21 13.85
N ALA A 81 2.10 -6.50 14.15
CA ALA A 81 1.90 -7.03 15.51
C ALA A 81 3.09 -6.71 16.45
N THR A 82 4.22 -6.26 15.92
CA THR A 82 5.45 -6.02 16.70
C THR A 82 5.55 -4.53 17.12
N PRO A 83 5.54 -4.20 18.43
CA PRO A 83 5.57 -2.81 18.90
C PRO A 83 6.82 -2.02 18.49
N ALA A 84 7.94 -2.70 18.25
CA ALA A 84 9.19 -2.09 17.81
C ALA A 84 9.10 -1.45 16.40
N HIS A 85 8.00 -1.68 15.68
CA HIS A 85 7.78 -1.20 14.33
C HIS A 85 6.37 -0.62 14.14
N ALA A 86 5.92 0.27 15.03
CA ALA A 86 4.70 1.03 14.78
C ALA A 86 4.81 1.76 13.42
N GLY A 87 3.97 1.35 12.47
CA GLY A 87 4.00 1.86 11.11
C GLY A 87 3.34 3.22 11.02
N ARG A 88 3.90 4.10 10.18
CA ARG A 88 3.39 5.46 9.98
C ARG A 88 3.50 5.87 8.52
N LEU A 89 2.53 6.64 8.07
CA LEU A 89 2.53 7.35 6.81
C LEU A 89 2.98 8.80 7.05
N VAL A 90 3.93 9.28 6.27
CA VAL A 90 4.39 10.67 6.31
C VAL A 90 4.06 11.33 4.98
N LEU A 91 3.20 12.34 5.00
CA LEU A 91 2.85 13.15 3.83
C LEU A 91 3.57 14.50 3.94
N GLY A 92 4.32 14.90 2.93
CA GLY A 92 5.08 16.15 2.98
C GLY A 92 5.88 16.36 1.71
N ARG A 93 7.09 16.91 1.85
CA ARG A 93 7.97 17.22 0.71
C ARG A 93 9.39 16.70 0.93
N ILE A 94 10.01 16.22 -0.14
CA ILE A 94 11.47 16.01 -0.24
C ILE A 94 11.92 16.72 -1.50
N GLU A 95 12.92 17.60 -1.42
CA GLU A 95 13.42 18.39 -2.57
C GLU A 95 12.28 19.09 -3.34
N ASN A 96 11.35 19.70 -2.60
CA ASN A 96 10.13 20.32 -3.12
C ASN A 96 9.16 19.39 -3.88
N GLN A 97 9.38 18.08 -3.92
CA GLN A 97 8.43 17.13 -4.48
C GLN A 97 7.44 16.65 -3.42
N PRO A 98 6.13 16.66 -3.69
CA PRO A 98 5.14 16.13 -2.76
C PRO A 98 5.27 14.60 -2.71
N VAL A 99 5.54 14.08 -1.52
CA VAL A 99 5.81 12.66 -1.28
C VAL A 99 4.86 12.08 -0.24
N ALA A 100 4.62 10.77 -0.38
CA ALA A 100 4.06 9.94 0.66
C ALA A 100 5.10 8.89 1.04
N VAL A 101 5.57 8.90 2.28
CA VAL A 101 6.60 7.97 2.77
C VAL A 101 5.97 7.02 3.78
N MET A 102 5.94 5.74 3.45
CA MET A 102 5.51 4.67 4.33
C MET A 102 6.70 4.11 5.09
N SER A 103 6.67 4.25 6.42
CA SER A 103 7.63 3.62 7.33
C SER A 103 7.05 2.33 7.86
N ASN A 104 7.82 1.25 7.73
CA ASN A 104 7.38 -0.11 8.00
C ASN A 104 6.23 -0.58 7.08
N ARG A 105 6.16 -1.90 6.89
CA ARG A 105 5.15 -2.58 6.08
C ARG A 105 4.83 -3.92 6.70
N VAL A 106 3.63 -4.40 6.43
CA VAL A 106 3.29 -5.79 6.69
C VAL A 106 3.73 -6.68 5.54
N HIS A 107 3.98 -7.94 5.83
CA HIS A 107 4.46 -8.92 4.87
C HIS A 107 3.54 -10.12 4.78
N LEU A 108 3.57 -10.82 3.65
CA LEU A 108 2.81 -12.06 3.44
C LEU A 108 3.17 -13.13 4.47
N TYR A 109 4.44 -13.21 4.89
CA TYR A 109 4.89 -14.18 5.89
C TYR A 109 4.32 -13.93 7.29
N GLU A 110 3.72 -12.76 7.55
CA GLU A 110 3.01 -12.45 8.80
C GLU A 110 1.57 -13.01 8.78
N GLY A 111 1.20 -13.82 7.78
CA GLY A 111 -0.14 -14.38 7.62
C GLY A 111 -1.14 -13.41 6.96
N ARG A 112 -0.65 -12.32 6.37
CA ARG A 112 -1.47 -11.31 5.68
C ARG A 112 -1.82 -11.74 4.27
N SER A 113 -3.04 -11.41 3.83
CA SER A 113 -3.42 -11.55 2.43
C SER A 113 -2.67 -10.56 1.54
N ALA A 114 -2.53 -10.89 0.25
CA ALA A 114 -1.92 -9.97 -0.71
C ALA A 114 -2.70 -8.65 -0.79
N GLN A 115 -4.03 -8.71 -0.66
CA GLN A 115 -4.92 -7.56 -0.66
C GLN A 115 -4.62 -6.61 0.51
N GLU A 116 -4.43 -7.13 1.73
CA GLU A 116 -4.01 -6.33 2.88
C GLU A 116 -2.64 -5.69 2.67
N VAL A 117 -1.66 -6.46 2.17
CA VAL A 117 -0.29 -5.98 1.96
C VAL A 117 -0.25 -4.81 0.97
N VAL A 118 -1.01 -4.90 -0.13
CA VAL A 118 -1.01 -3.85 -1.18
C VAL A 118 -2.04 -2.73 -0.94
N PHE A 119 -2.90 -2.86 0.08
CA PHE A 119 -3.96 -1.88 0.35
C PHE A 119 -3.43 -0.44 0.49
N PRO A 120 -2.38 -0.17 1.29
CA PRO A 120 -1.87 1.20 1.41
C PRO A 120 -1.38 1.78 0.08
N VAL A 121 -0.75 0.98 -0.77
CA VAL A 121 -0.28 1.44 -2.09
C VAL A 121 -1.43 1.91 -2.97
N ARG A 122 -2.58 1.21 -2.93
CA ARG A 122 -3.79 1.61 -3.65
C ARG A 122 -4.40 2.90 -3.09
N VAL A 123 -4.34 3.10 -1.77
CA VAL A 123 -4.75 4.37 -1.14
C VAL A 123 -3.83 5.51 -1.58
N LEU A 124 -2.51 5.29 -1.62
CA LEU A 124 -1.56 6.29 -2.11
C LEU A 124 -1.79 6.66 -3.57
N GLN A 125 -2.16 5.69 -4.41
CA GLN A 125 -2.60 5.95 -5.78
C GLN A 125 -3.84 6.87 -5.80
N GLN A 126 -4.87 6.59 -4.99
CA GLN A 126 -6.07 7.43 -4.91
C GLN A 126 -5.79 8.83 -4.35
N LEU A 127 -4.75 8.99 -3.53
CA LEU A 127 -4.28 10.29 -3.06
C LEU A 127 -3.53 11.10 -4.13
N GLY A 128 -3.14 10.47 -5.25
CA GLY A 128 -2.52 11.13 -6.40
C GLY A 128 -1.13 10.59 -6.79
N ALA A 129 -0.62 9.55 -6.13
CA ALA A 129 0.71 9.04 -6.44
C ALA A 129 0.77 8.43 -7.85
N GLU A 130 1.71 8.91 -8.66
CA GLU A 130 1.97 8.47 -10.03
C GLU A 130 3.18 7.53 -10.09
N THR A 131 4.11 7.69 -9.16
CA THR A 131 5.36 6.92 -9.07
C THR A 131 5.41 6.18 -7.74
N LEU A 132 5.81 4.91 -7.78
CA LEU A 132 6.03 4.09 -6.61
C LEU A 132 7.51 3.69 -6.53
N LEU A 133 8.20 4.13 -5.49
CA LEU A 133 9.55 3.71 -5.15
C LEU A 133 9.49 2.72 -3.97
N ILE A 134 9.93 1.49 -4.21
CA ILE A 134 9.93 0.42 -3.19
C ILE A 134 11.36 0.08 -2.84
N THR A 135 11.67 0.06 -1.55
CA THR A 135 12.97 -0.39 -1.05
C THR A 135 12.81 -1.68 -0.24
N ASN A 136 13.81 -2.54 -0.25
CA ASN A 136 13.83 -3.73 0.61
C ASN A 136 15.27 -4.10 0.96
N ALA A 137 15.43 -4.89 2.03
CA ALA A 137 16.68 -5.59 2.29
C ALA A 137 16.59 -6.99 1.67
N ALA A 138 17.63 -7.40 0.96
CA ALA A 138 17.73 -8.70 0.32
C ALA A 138 19.11 -9.31 0.54
N GLY A 139 19.16 -10.64 0.59
CA GLY A 139 20.41 -11.39 0.48
C GLY A 139 20.87 -11.43 -0.97
N ALA A 140 22.14 -11.10 -1.21
CA ALA A 140 22.72 -11.21 -2.55
C ALA A 140 23.17 -12.64 -2.83
N ILE A 141 22.78 -13.16 -4.00
CA ILE A 141 23.28 -14.44 -4.55
C ILE A 141 24.48 -14.21 -5.46
N ASN A 142 24.52 -13.06 -6.16
CA ASN A 142 25.69 -12.66 -6.93
C ASN A 142 26.87 -12.42 -5.98
N ALA A 143 27.92 -13.22 -6.11
CA ALA A 143 29.12 -13.17 -5.27
C ALA A 143 29.93 -11.88 -5.42
N GLU A 144 29.68 -11.09 -6.47
CA GLU A 144 30.32 -9.78 -6.66
C GLU A 144 29.70 -8.69 -5.76
N TYR A 145 28.46 -8.90 -5.30
CA TYR A 145 27.79 -7.94 -4.45
C TYR A 145 28.30 -8.03 -3.01
N ARG A 146 28.45 -6.86 -2.39
CA ARG A 146 28.92 -6.73 -1.01
C ARG A 146 27.76 -6.27 -0.13
N VAL A 147 27.90 -6.51 1.17
CA VAL A 147 26.96 -5.97 2.16
C VAL A 147 26.91 -4.44 2.01
N GLY A 148 25.69 -3.89 1.93
CA GLY A 148 25.46 -2.46 1.74
C GLY A 148 25.37 -2.00 0.27
N THR A 149 25.56 -2.89 -0.71
CA THR A 149 25.35 -2.55 -2.12
C THR A 149 23.89 -2.15 -2.37
N LEU A 150 23.69 -0.98 -2.99
CA LEU A 150 22.41 -0.61 -3.60
C LEU A 150 22.27 -1.30 -4.96
N MET A 151 21.13 -1.94 -5.17
CA MET A 151 20.87 -2.74 -6.36
C MET A 151 19.51 -2.33 -6.92
N LEU A 152 19.51 -1.97 -8.20
CA LEU A 152 18.31 -1.64 -8.96
C LEU A 152 17.68 -2.94 -9.46
N ILE A 153 16.36 -3.07 -9.29
CA ILE A 153 15.56 -4.11 -9.92
C ILE A 153 15.12 -3.57 -11.28
N ALA A 154 15.64 -4.14 -12.37
CA ALA A 154 15.42 -3.70 -13.76
C ALA A 154 15.09 -4.89 -14.67
#